data_AF-A0A1L9VKF0-F1
#
_entry.id   AF-A0A1L9VKF0-F1
#
_cell.length_a   1.000
_cell.length_b   1.000
_cell.length_c   1.000
_cell.angle_alpha   90.00
_cell.angle_beta   90.00
_cell.angle_gamma   90.00
#
_symmetry.space_group_name_H-M   'P 1'
#
loop_
_entity.id
_entity.type
_entity.pdbx_description
1 polymer ?
#
loop_
_entity_poly.entity_id
_entity_poly.type
_entity_poly.pdbx_seq_one_letter_code
_entity_poly.pdbx_strand_id
1 'polypeptide(L)'
;MADKSNGRALMPPPPVPSRSPRRSEDSQPRTDISNAFSDPVKLEVTRLSGADCWSCLNNDPEFAHVVAQKDGQAHHWIQAGLFPFSFRAAINCIPLCSSCHSAFDRSLDPCWVFLPTDLNFFIRYEIEDQLRRAQDDPPSGRIVPTIMKYRDYSASKGLVPHDATGGLYRGYYLKNFLHKGHTPVEFLQFLTTPKSWHGHPLAAIRRGIAILGSARCYALDRTTIDELTTLRRLYFDDENLVDKKLVQLYHLPPTDRKRKRDDDEFDPNNQKKLATDIDNHGTAQDVQNDQNDQNAQDVENAQDAHHVCFPAEVSGLDAGAHSDIYVSTEWVFGPSATGNDAIDRFAPLLQSTDVIKLLS
;
A
#
# COMPACT_ATOMS: atom_id res chain seq x y z
N MET A 1 58.56 31.45 -85.26
CA MET A 1 57.18 31.90 -85.01
C MET A 1 56.96 31.85 -83.52
N ALA A 2 56.63 32.99 -82.93
CA ALA A 2 56.43 33.17 -81.50
C ALA A 2 55.02 32.69 -81.13
N ASP A 3 54.90 31.99 -80.00
CA ASP A 3 53.89 32.40 -79.02
C ASP A 3 54.31 31.98 -77.61
N LYS A 4 54.22 32.94 -76.68
CA LYS A 4 54.64 32.86 -75.28
C LYS A 4 53.38 32.95 -74.42
N SER A 5 53.13 32.01 -73.51
CA SER A 5 52.21 32.28 -72.39
C SER A 5 52.76 31.76 -71.05
N ASN A 6 53.35 32.71 -70.33
CA ASN A 6 53.33 32.94 -68.88
C ASN A 6 53.25 31.75 -67.92
N GLY A 7 54.37 31.51 -67.24
CA GLY A 7 54.38 30.93 -65.90
C GLY A 7 54.00 31.96 -64.84
N ARG A 8 53.29 31.51 -63.80
CA ARG A 8 53.26 32.16 -62.49
C ARG A 8 53.27 31.10 -61.41
N ALA A 9 54.29 31.21 -60.56
CA ALA A 9 54.57 30.34 -59.44
C ALA A 9 53.61 30.59 -58.26
N LEU A 10 53.49 29.52 -57.47
CA LEU A 10 52.67 29.29 -56.29
C LEU A 10 52.75 30.40 -55.22
N MET A 11 51.58 30.77 -54.67
CA MET A 11 51.47 31.29 -53.31
C MET A 11 50.76 30.27 -52.43
N PRO A 12 51.21 30.05 -51.17
CA PRO A 12 50.56 29.14 -50.24
C PRO A 12 49.25 29.75 -49.68
N PRO A 13 48.26 28.90 -49.33
CA PRO A 13 47.01 29.35 -48.74
C PRO A 13 47.19 29.88 -47.30
N PRO A 14 46.30 30.77 -46.84
CA PRO A 14 46.39 31.39 -45.52
C PRO A 14 46.07 30.41 -44.37
N PRO A 15 46.58 30.68 -43.15
CA PRO A 15 46.39 29.81 -42.00
C PRO A 15 44.93 29.74 -41.53
N VAL A 16 44.47 28.52 -41.28
CA VAL A 16 43.13 28.19 -40.75
C VAL A 16 43.04 28.63 -39.28
N PRO A 17 41.95 29.29 -38.84
CA PRO A 17 41.79 29.69 -37.45
C PRO A 17 41.67 28.48 -36.51
N SER A 18 42.50 28.48 -35.47
CA SER A 18 42.51 27.54 -34.36
C SER A 18 41.14 27.49 -33.67
N ARG A 19 40.47 26.35 -33.80
CA ARG A 19 39.19 26.08 -33.15
C ARG A 19 39.48 25.67 -31.70
N SER A 20 39.42 26.62 -30.78
CA SER A 20 39.46 26.33 -29.34
C SER A 20 38.39 25.29 -28.97
N PRO A 21 38.71 24.33 -28.08
CA PRO A 21 37.74 23.35 -27.64
C PRO A 21 36.65 24.07 -26.85
N ARG A 22 35.41 24.01 -27.32
CA ARG A 22 34.25 24.31 -26.49
C ARG A 22 34.30 23.33 -25.32
N ARG A 23 34.63 23.85 -24.14
CA ARG A 23 34.20 23.31 -22.85
C ARG A 23 32.70 23.05 -22.98
N SER A 24 32.32 21.79 -23.12
CA SER A 24 30.98 21.35 -22.78
C SER A 24 30.89 21.47 -21.27
N GLU A 25 30.32 22.59 -20.83
CA GLU A 25 29.89 22.82 -19.47
C GLU A 25 28.91 21.73 -19.07
N ASP A 26 29.19 21.12 -17.91
CA ASP A 26 28.25 20.53 -16.97
C ASP A 26 26.93 20.00 -17.54
N SER A 27 26.99 18.84 -18.20
CA SER A 27 26.01 17.82 -17.89
C SER A 27 26.48 17.12 -16.61
N GLN A 28 26.14 17.69 -15.46
CA GLN A 28 26.10 16.91 -14.22
C GLN A 28 25.35 15.61 -14.56
N PRO A 29 25.91 14.42 -14.27
CA PRO A 29 25.11 13.22 -14.31
C PRO A 29 23.99 13.47 -13.30
N ARG A 30 22.76 13.65 -13.78
CA ARG A 30 21.61 13.31 -12.96
C ARG A 30 21.88 11.87 -12.58
N THR A 31 22.31 11.66 -11.35
CA THR A 31 22.22 10.38 -10.68
C THR A 31 20.73 10.13 -10.57
N ASP A 32 20.11 9.70 -11.68
CA ASP A 32 18.88 8.93 -11.62
C ASP A 32 19.26 7.75 -10.74
N ILE A 33 18.89 7.88 -9.47
CA ILE A 33 19.11 6.87 -8.46
C ILE A 33 18.27 5.68 -8.96
N SER A 34 18.91 4.80 -9.71
CA SER A 34 18.27 3.62 -10.27
C SER A 34 17.68 2.82 -9.12
N ASN A 35 16.40 2.48 -9.23
CA ASN A 35 15.75 1.57 -8.30
C ASN A 35 16.18 0.11 -8.54
N ALA A 36 17.02 -0.16 -9.53
CA ALA A 36 17.54 -1.49 -9.81
C ALA A 36 18.68 -1.88 -8.86
N PHE A 37 18.85 -3.18 -8.63
CA PHE A 37 20.05 -3.72 -7.97
C PHE A 37 21.29 -3.50 -8.84
N SER A 38 22.44 -3.30 -8.18
CA SER A 38 23.74 -3.25 -8.86
C SER A 38 24.15 -4.65 -9.33
N ASP A 39 25.00 -4.72 -10.35
CA ASP A 39 25.44 -6.01 -10.90
C ASP A 39 26.17 -6.91 -9.89
N PRO A 40 27.00 -6.39 -8.96
CA PRO A 40 27.55 -7.21 -7.87
C PRO A 40 26.47 -7.85 -6.99
N VAL A 41 25.37 -7.14 -6.73
CA VAL A 41 24.26 -7.69 -5.94
C VAL A 41 23.54 -8.79 -6.73
N LYS A 42 23.29 -8.57 -8.04
CA LYS A 42 22.69 -9.60 -8.90
C LYS A 42 23.56 -10.86 -8.95
N LEU A 43 24.88 -10.71 -9.14
CA LEU A 43 25.82 -11.83 -9.17
C LEU A 43 25.80 -12.62 -7.85
N GLU A 44 25.77 -11.93 -6.71
CA GLU A 44 25.70 -12.56 -5.39
C GLU A 44 24.37 -13.31 -5.19
N VAL A 45 23.25 -12.74 -5.63
CA VAL A 45 21.94 -13.40 -5.59
C VAL A 45 21.93 -14.66 -6.46
N THR A 46 22.51 -14.61 -7.66
CA THR A 46 22.67 -15.78 -8.53
C THR A 46 23.54 -16.85 -7.87
N ARG A 47 24.61 -16.46 -7.18
CA ARG A 47 25.46 -17.39 -6.40
C ARG A 47 24.68 -18.06 -5.26
N LEU A 48 23.77 -17.34 -4.61
CA LEU A 48 23.02 -17.80 -3.43
C LEU A 48 21.73 -18.57 -3.76
N SER A 49 21.12 -18.33 -4.91
CA SER A 49 19.79 -18.88 -5.26
C SER A 49 19.73 -19.57 -6.62
N GLY A 50 20.83 -19.59 -7.36
CA GLY A 50 20.87 -20.16 -8.71
C GLY A 50 20.47 -19.16 -9.79
N ALA A 51 20.44 -19.63 -11.04
CA ALA A 51 20.17 -18.83 -12.22
C ALA A 51 18.69 -18.84 -12.64
N ASP A 52 17.82 -19.55 -11.92
CA ASP A 52 16.42 -19.75 -12.28
C ASP A 52 15.48 -18.94 -11.39
N CYS A 53 14.24 -18.78 -11.84
CA CYS A 53 13.15 -18.21 -11.06
C CYS A 53 12.93 -19.04 -9.78
N TRP A 54 13.08 -18.41 -8.61
CA TRP A 54 12.91 -19.06 -7.33
C TRP A 54 11.51 -19.68 -7.15
N SER A 55 10.49 -19.04 -7.74
CA SER A 55 9.09 -19.46 -7.66
C SER A 55 8.77 -20.65 -8.58
N CYS A 56 9.00 -20.51 -9.88
CA CYS A 56 8.51 -21.45 -10.90
C CYS A 56 9.60 -22.19 -11.69
N LEU A 57 10.88 -21.96 -11.41
CA LEU A 57 12.04 -22.57 -12.08
C LEU A 57 12.22 -22.20 -13.56
N ASN A 58 11.48 -21.21 -14.09
CA ASN A 58 11.76 -20.67 -15.41
C ASN A 58 13.13 -19.97 -15.43
N ASN A 59 13.82 -20.09 -16.56
CA ASN A 59 15.09 -19.43 -16.82
C ASN A 59 14.94 -17.90 -16.92
N ASP A 60 16.09 -17.21 -16.96
CA ASP A 60 16.22 -15.77 -17.17
C ASP A 60 15.39 -14.91 -16.18
N PRO A 61 15.59 -15.09 -14.85
CA PRO A 61 14.86 -14.32 -13.87
C PRO A 61 15.32 -12.85 -13.83
N GLU A 62 14.37 -11.99 -13.49
CA GLU A 62 14.62 -10.63 -13.03
C GLU A 62 14.87 -10.63 -11.52
N PHE A 63 15.43 -9.54 -10.99
CA PHE A 63 15.82 -9.41 -9.59
C PHE A 63 14.82 -8.50 -8.85
N ALA A 64 13.88 -9.13 -8.15
CA ALA A 64 12.79 -8.45 -7.46
C ALA A 64 13.21 -8.02 -6.04
N HIS A 65 12.78 -6.82 -5.63
CA HIS A 65 12.92 -6.35 -4.25
C HIS A 65 11.82 -6.96 -3.38
N VAL A 66 12.19 -7.73 -2.36
CA VAL A 66 11.20 -8.32 -1.44
C VAL A 66 10.49 -7.23 -0.66
N VAL A 67 11.23 -6.28 -0.07
CA VAL A 67 10.71 -4.98 0.36
C VAL A 67 11.07 -3.95 -0.70
N ALA A 68 10.06 -3.37 -1.36
CA ALA A 68 10.27 -2.39 -2.40
C ALA A 68 11.01 -1.14 -1.87
N GLN A 69 11.91 -0.54 -2.66
CA GLN A 69 12.61 0.69 -2.25
C GLN A 69 11.64 1.85 -1.94
N LYS A 70 10.48 1.85 -2.59
CA LYS A 70 9.40 2.83 -2.41
C LYS A 70 8.23 2.27 -1.60
N ASP A 71 8.45 1.28 -0.73
CA ASP A 71 7.42 0.83 0.21
C ASP A 71 7.06 1.98 1.15
N GLY A 72 5.82 2.49 1.03
CA GLY A 72 5.34 3.61 1.83
C GLY A 72 5.35 3.37 3.34
N GLN A 73 5.34 2.11 3.77
CA GLN A 73 5.39 1.75 5.19
C GLN A 73 6.80 1.44 5.70
N ALA A 74 7.83 1.46 4.84
CA ALA A 74 9.19 1.09 5.23
C ALA A 74 9.72 1.87 6.44
N HIS A 75 9.41 3.16 6.52
CA HIS A 75 9.86 4.02 7.61
C HIS A 75 9.31 3.56 8.99
N HIS A 76 8.04 3.12 9.06
CA HIS A 76 7.46 2.57 10.29
C HIS A 76 8.16 1.27 10.72
N TRP A 77 8.53 0.42 9.76
CA TRP A 77 9.25 -0.83 10.05
C TRP A 77 10.68 -0.58 10.52
N ILE A 78 11.36 0.41 9.94
CA ILE A 78 12.70 0.84 10.37
C ILE A 78 12.62 1.45 11.78
N GLN A 79 11.66 2.33 12.03
CA GLN A 79 11.44 2.95 13.35
C GLN A 79 11.11 1.91 14.43
N ALA A 80 10.36 0.86 14.07
CA ALA A 80 10.08 -0.27 14.93
C ALA A 80 11.28 -1.23 15.13
N GLY A 81 12.45 -0.97 14.51
CA GLY A 81 13.64 -1.81 14.63
C GLY A 81 13.53 -3.16 13.89
N LEU A 82 12.60 -3.30 12.94
CA LEU A 82 12.33 -4.54 12.22
C LEU A 82 13.16 -4.71 10.95
N PHE A 83 13.68 -3.62 10.37
CA PHE A 83 14.52 -3.68 9.18
C PHE A 83 15.97 -3.26 9.47
N PRO A 84 16.82 -4.18 9.94
CA PRO A 84 18.23 -3.91 10.21
C PRO A 84 19.10 -3.97 8.94
N PHE A 85 18.52 -3.88 7.74
CA PHE A 85 19.22 -4.12 6.47
C PHE A 85 18.90 -3.07 5.40
N SER A 86 19.81 -2.94 4.44
CA SER A 86 19.61 -2.13 3.25
C SER A 86 18.70 -2.84 2.24
N PHE A 87 17.72 -2.13 1.70
CA PHE A 87 16.83 -2.67 0.66
C PHE A 87 17.54 -2.94 -0.66
N ARG A 88 18.75 -2.40 -0.86
CA ARG A 88 19.60 -2.66 -2.04
C ARG A 88 20.54 -3.84 -1.88
N ALA A 89 20.55 -4.50 -0.71
CA ALA A 89 21.40 -5.65 -0.46
C ALA A 89 20.79 -6.93 -1.06
N ALA A 90 21.66 -7.92 -1.33
CA ALA A 90 21.25 -9.25 -1.81
C ALA A 90 20.20 -9.89 -0.88
N ILE A 91 20.29 -9.66 0.42
CA ILE A 91 19.35 -10.21 1.42
C ILE A 91 17.91 -9.68 1.30
N ASN A 92 17.64 -8.69 0.46
CA ASN A 92 16.30 -8.20 0.13
C ASN A 92 15.91 -8.52 -1.33
N CYS A 93 16.65 -9.40 -1.99
CA CYS A 93 16.47 -9.72 -3.40
C CYS A 93 15.98 -11.17 -3.58
N ILE A 94 15.12 -11.37 -4.57
CA ILE A 94 14.67 -12.70 -5.00
C ILE A 94 14.63 -12.78 -6.53
N PRO A 95 15.23 -13.82 -7.15
CA PRO A 95 15.17 -13.99 -8.59
C PRO A 95 13.79 -14.53 -9.00
N LEU A 96 13.08 -13.82 -9.87
CA LEU A 96 11.76 -14.17 -10.37
C LEU A 96 11.66 -13.92 -11.87
N CYS A 97 11.11 -14.86 -12.65
CA CYS A 97 10.77 -14.58 -14.05
C CYS A 97 9.70 -13.47 -14.14
N SER A 98 9.58 -12.82 -15.30
CA SER A 98 8.67 -11.68 -15.51
C SER A 98 7.23 -11.91 -15.03
N SER A 99 6.68 -13.11 -15.26
CA SER A 99 5.33 -13.50 -14.79
C SER A 99 5.23 -13.58 -13.27
N CYS A 100 6.20 -14.23 -12.60
CA CYS A 100 6.22 -14.34 -11.14
C CYS A 100 6.53 -12.99 -10.48
N HIS A 101 7.42 -12.19 -11.07
CA HIS A 101 7.74 -10.84 -10.62
C HIS A 101 6.51 -9.94 -10.67
N SER A 102 5.80 -9.93 -11.80
CA SER A 102 4.54 -9.18 -11.96
C SER A 102 3.42 -9.65 -11.03
N ALA A 103 3.40 -10.92 -10.65
CA ALA A 103 2.46 -11.47 -9.67
C ALA A 103 2.82 -11.09 -8.23
N PHE A 104 4.12 -10.95 -7.95
CA PHE A 104 4.68 -10.61 -6.65
C PHE A 104 4.57 -9.11 -6.33
N ASP A 105 4.80 -8.24 -7.32
CA ASP A 105 4.92 -6.79 -7.12
C ASP A 105 3.59 -6.05 -6.92
N ARG A 106 2.46 -6.74 -7.05
CA ARG A 106 1.13 -6.16 -6.82
C ARG A 106 0.95 -5.83 -5.34
N SER A 107 1.13 -4.56 -4.99
CA SER A 107 1.12 -4.09 -3.60
C SER A 107 -0.24 -4.26 -2.90
N LEU A 108 -1.34 -4.01 -3.61
CA LEU A 108 -2.70 -4.08 -3.06
C LEU A 108 -3.34 -5.48 -3.17
N ASP A 109 -2.92 -6.26 -4.17
CA ASP A 109 -3.53 -7.55 -4.49
C ASP A 109 -2.47 -8.54 -5.03
N PRO A 110 -1.54 -8.98 -4.16
CA PRO A 110 -0.52 -9.94 -4.55
C PRO A 110 -1.18 -11.21 -5.11
N CYS A 111 -0.62 -11.72 -6.20
CA CYS A 111 -1.03 -13.00 -6.80
C CYS A 111 -0.13 -14.15 -6.34
N TRP A 112 1.05 -13.82 -5.82
CA TRP A 112 2.02 -14.76 -5.28
C TRP A 112 2.78 -14.11 -4.13
N VAL A 113 3.02 -14.88 -3.08
CA VAL A 113 3.92 -14.52 -1.97
C VAL A 113 4.74 -15.73 -1.58
N PHE A 114 5.70 -15.53 -0.68
CA PHE A 114 6.37 -16.63 0.01
C PHE A 114 6.57 -16.24 1.47
N LEU A 115 6.49 -17.23 2.36
CA LEU A 115 6.55 -17.05 3.81
C LEU A 115 7.51 -18.06 4.43
N PRO A 116 8.15 -17.72 5.57
CA PRO A 116 8.82 -18.71 6.38
C PRO A 116 7.88 -19.90 6.69
N THR A 117 8.39 -21.12 6.66
CA THR A 117 7.54 -22.31 6.92
C THR A 117 7.12 -22.47 8.38
N ASP A 118 7.74 -21.71 9.29
CA ASP A 118 7.48 -21.76 10.72
C ASP A 118 7.43 -20.32 11.26
N LEU A 119 6.26 -19.71 11.21
CA LEU A 119 6.04 -18.36 11.72
C LEU A 119 6.11 -18.32 13.26
N ASN A 120 5.80 -19.43 13.91
CA ASN A 120 5.85 -19.58 15.36
C ASN A 120 7.26 -19.37 15.93
N PHE A 121 8.31 -19.73 15.19
CA PHE A 121 9.68 -19.33 15.52
C PHE A 121 9.83 -17.82 15.73
N PHE A 122 9.26 -17.00 14.83
CA PHE A 122 9.33 -15.54 14.91
C PHE A 122 8.46 -14.97 16.01
N ILE A 123 7.29 -15.59 16.27
CA ILE A 123 6.39 -15.21 17.36
C ILE A 123 7.11 -15.38 18.69
N ARG A 124 7.69 -16.55 18.95
CA ARG A 124 8.43 -16.81 20.20
C ARG A 124 9.60 -15.85 20.38
N TYR A 125 10.33 -15.60 19.30
CA TYR A 125 11.46 -14.69 19.35
C TYR A 125 11.03 -13.26 19.71
N GLU A 126 9.93 -12.75 19.16
CA GLU A 126 9.43 -11.42 19.50
C GLU A 126 8.90 -11.36 20.94
N ILE A 127 8.21 -12.42 21.42
CA ILE A 127 7.77 -12.50 22.82
C ILE A 127 8.98 -12.45 23.77
N GLU A 128 10.03 -13.23 23.50
CA GLU A 128 11.27 -13.21 24.28
C GLU A 128 11.96 -11.84 24.24
N ASP A 129 11.97 -11.17 23.08
CA ASP A 129 12.53 -9.83 22.95
C ASP A 129 11.72 -8.77 23.71
N GLN A 130 10.39 -8.85 23.68
CA GLN A 130 9.52 -7.97 24.46
C GLN A 130 9.76 -8.14 25.96
N LEU A 131 9.85 -9.38 26.45
CA LEU A 131 10.17 -9.66 27.86
C LEU A 131 11.54 -9.09 28.25
N ARG A 132 12.53 -9.18 27.36
CA ARG A 132 13.85 -8.58 27.57
C ARG A 132 13.79 -7.05 27.61
N ARG A 133 13.00 -6.42 26.74
CA ARG A 133 12.80 -4.96 26.70
C ARG A 133 11.97 -4.41 27.87
N ALA A 134 11.22 -5.25 28.56
CA ALA A 134 10.42 -4.88 29.73
C ALA A 134 11.20 -4.88 31.06
N GLN A 135 12.49 -5.24 31.06
CA GLN A 135 13.35 -5.24 32.25
C GLN A 135 13.71 -3.80 32.68
N ASP A 136 14.00 -3.59 33.97
CA ASP A 136 14.23 -2.26 34.58
C ASP A 136 15.42 -1.48 33.97
N ASP A 137 16.42 -2.20 33.43
CA ASP A 137 17.54 -1.65 32.65
C ASP A 137 17.57 -2.32 31.26
N PRO A 138 16.68 -1.90 30.34
CA PRO A 138 16.45 -2.65 29.12
C PRO A 138 17.63 -2.46 28.16
N PRO A 139 18.20 -3.55 27.60
CA PRO A 139 19.24 -3.42 26.58
C PRO A 139 18.68 -2.70 25.35
N SER A 140 19.48 -1.79 24.78
CA SER A 140 19.04 -0.88 23.72
C SER A 140 18.48 -1.61 22.49
N GLY A 141 17.26 -1.23 22.10
CA GLY A 141 16.64 -1.56 20.81
C GLY A 141 15.94 -2.92 20.73
N ARG A 142 15.11 -3.11 19.71
CA ARG A 142 14.48 -4.40 19.37
C ARG A 142 15.50 -5.33 18.74
N ILE A 143 15.50 -6.61 19.13
CA ILE A 143 16.33 -7.64 18.48
C ILE A 143 15.41 -8.51 17.61
N VAL A 144 15.83 -8.75 16.37
CA VAL A 144 15.09 -9.60 15.43
C VAL A 144 15.90 -10.84 15.03
N PRO A 145 15.25 -11.94 14.62
CA PRO A 145 15.97 -13.10 14.11
C PRO A 145 16.78 -12.77 12.86
N THR A 146 18.06 -13.15 12.86
CA THR A 146 18.91 -13.05 11.67
C THR A 146 18.65 -14.22 10.73
N ILE A 147 19.15 -14.09 9.49
CA ILE A 147 19.14 -15.17 8.49
C ILE A 147 19.77 -16.45 9.05
N MET A 148 20.93 -16.31 9.71
CA MET A 148 21.64 -17.43 10.32
C MET A 148 20.83 -18.08 11.44
N LYS A 149 20.20 -17.30 12.32
CA LYS A 149 19.37 -17.86 13.41
C LYS A 149 18.21 -18.69 12.86
N TYR A 150 17.52 -18.20 11.83
CA TYR A 150 16.40 -18.95 11.24
C TYR A 150 16.87 -20.18 10.45
N ARG A 151 18.00 -20.09 9.74
CA ARG A 151 18.65 -21.24 9.10
C ARG A 151 19.02 -22.30 10.14
N ASP A 152 19.71 -21.93 11.21
CA ASP A 152 20.20 -22.86 12.23
C ASP A 152 19.04 -23.56 12.94
N TYR A 153 17.95 -22.83 13.21
CA TYR A 153 16.70 -23.40 13.68
C TYR A 153 16.09 -24.40 12.70
N SER A 154 16.08 -24.07 11.41
CA SER A 154 15.56 -24.98 10.37
C SER A 154 16.44 -26.24 10.24
N ALA A 155 17.76 -26.08 10.35
CA ALA A 155 18.73 -27.16 10.28
C ALA A 155 18.68 -28.07 11.52
N SER A 156 18.50 -27.52 12.72
CA SER A 156 18.37 -28.31 13.95
C SER A 156 17.11 -29.18 13.98
N LYS A 157 16.08 -28.79 13.21
CA LYS A 157 14.89 -29.62 12.95
C LYS A 157 15.05 -30.61 11.79
N GLY A 158 16.20 -30.64 11.12
CA GLY A 158 16.44 -31.47 9.94
C GLY A 158 15.66 -31.04 8.69
N LEU A 159 15.18 -29.78 8.64
CA LEU A 159 14.37 -29.27 7.52
C LEU A 159 15.21 -28.70 6.37
N VAL A 160 16.44 -28.27 6.67
CA VAL A 160 17.43 -27.82 5.68
C VAL A 160 18.82 -28.37 6.04
N PRO A 161 19.71 -28.52 5.07
CA PRO A 161 21.12 -28.78 5.35
C PRO A 161 21.78 -27.68 6.20
N HIS A 162 22.79 -28.03 6.99
CA HIS A 162 23.53 -27.05 7.81
C HIS A 162 24.27 -25.99 6.98
N ASP A 163 24.61 -26.31 5.72
CA ASP A 163 25.26 -25.43 4.75
C ASP A 163 24.26 -24.68 3.85
N ALA A 164 22.96 -24.75 4.13
CA ALA A 164 21.94 -24.00 3.40
C ALA A 164 22.20 -22.48 3.45
N THR A 165 21.81 -21.77 2.38
CA THR A 165 22.05 -20.32 2.25
C THR A 165 21.14 -19.48 3.15
N GLY A 166 20.03 -20.05 3.62
CA GLY A 166 19.14 -19.43 4.60
C GLY A 166 18.07 -20.38 5.13
N GLY A 167 17.04 -19.82 5.78
CA GLY A 167 15.92 -20.59 6.31
C GLY A 167 15.00 -21.17 5.23
N LEU A 168 13.97 -21.91 5.65
CA LEU A 168 13.04 -22.57 4.76
C LEU A 168 11.77 -21.74 4.53
N TYR A 169 11.35 -21.59 3.28
CA TYR A 169 10.21 -20.77 2.89
C TYR A 169 9.29 -21.51 1.94
N ARG A 170 7.98 -21.31 2.07
CA ARG A 170 6.96 -21.84 1.17
C ARG A 170 6.40 -20.72 0.29
N GLY A 171 6.33 -20.95 -1.01
CA GLY A 171 5.58 -20.09 -1.93
C GLY A 171 4.07 -20.38 -1.83
N TYR A 172 3.25 -19.34 -1.90
CA TYR A 172 1.79 -19.43 -1.93
C TYR A 172 1.27 -18.73 -3.19
N TYR A 173 0.60 -19.50 -4.05
CA TYR A 173 -0.08 -18.98 -5.22
C TYR A 173 -1.49 -18.56 -4.82
N LEU A 174 -1.72 -17.26 -4.70
CA LEU A 174 -3.01 -16.67 -4.35
C LEU A 174 -3.95 -16.59 -5.57
N LYS A 175 -3.38 -16.68 -6.77
CA LYS A 175 -4.07 -16.80 -8.05
C LYS A 175 -3.30 -17.76 -8.95
N ASN A 176 -3.99 -18.59 -9.74
CA ASN A 176 -3.35 -19.35 -10.81
C ASN A 176 -3.06 -18.42 -12.00
N PHE A 177 -1.86 -17.83 -12.06
CA PHE A 177 -1.43 -16.96 -13.16
C PHE A 177 -0.43 -17.63 -14.10
N LEU A 178 0.13 -18.78 -13.71
CA LEU A 178 1.04 -19.55 -14.56
C LEU A 178 0.25 -20.22 -15.69
N HIS A 179 0.83 -20.24 -16.90
CA HIS A 179 0.22 -20.84 -18.10
C HIS A 179 -1.23 -20.38 -18.32
N LYS A 180 -1.51 -19.08 -18.16
CA LYS A 180 -2.85 -18.48 -18.29
C LYS A 180 -3.90 -19.09 -17.33
N GLY A 181 -3.47 -19.64 -16.20
CA GLY A 181 -4.35 -20.27 -15.21
C GLY A 181 -4.64 -21.75 -15.47
N HIS A 182 -3.96 -22.37 -16.44
CA HIS A 182 -4.12 -23.79 -16.76
C HIS A 182 -3.08 -24.69 -16.09
N THR A 183 -2.36 -24.19 -15.09
CA THR A 183 -1.36 -24.99 -14.39
C THR A 183 -2.05 -26.05 -13.52
N PRO A 184 -1.74 -27.36 -13.70
CA PRO A 184 -2.32 -28.44 -12.90
C PRO A 184 -2.00 -28.31 -11.41
N VAL A 185 -2.89 -28.83 -10.55
CA VAL A 185 -2.74 -28.74 -9.09
C VAL A 185 -1.49 -29.47 -8.61
N GLU A 186 -1.17 -30.62 -9.19
CA GLU A 186 0.02 -31.41 -8.86
C GLU A 186 1.31 -30.64 -9.17
N PHE A 187 1.29 -29.87 -10.27
CA PHE A 187 2.42 -29.00 -10.61
C PHE A 187 2.52 -27.81 -9.67
N LEU A 188 1.40 -27.20 -9.29
CA LEU A 188 1.39 -26.15 -8.26
C LEU A 188 1.90 -26.68 -6.92
N GLN A 189 1.51 -27.89 -6.51
CA GLN A 189 2.02 -28.53 -5.30
C GLN A 189 3.54 -28.65 -5.33
N PHE A 190 4.10 -29.14 -6.44
CA PHE A 190 5.55 -29.18 -6.64
C PHE A 190 6.19 -27.80 -6.50
N LEU A 191 5.64 -26.77 -7.15
CA LEU A 191 6.17 -25.41 -7.08
C LEU A 191 6.05 -24.76 -5.69
N THR A 192 5.08 -25.19 -4.87
CA THR A 192 4.91 -24.76 -3.47
C THR A 192 5.74 -25.55 -2.48
N THR A 193 6.51 -26.55 -2.93
CA THR A 193 7.47 -27.26 -2.07
C THR A 193 8.38 -26.23 -1.41
N PRO A 194 8.60 -26.30 -0.09
CA PRO A 194 9.46 -25.34 0.59
C PRO A 194 10.90 -25.33 0.04
N LYS A 195 11.48 -24.13 -0.09
CA LYS A 195 12.83 -23.90 -0.63
C LYS A 195 13.61 -22.99 0.31
N SER A 196 14.94 -23.11 0.30
CA SER A 196 15.78 -22.17 1.03
C SER A 196 15.79 -20.82 0.35
N TRP A 197 15.80 -19.75 1.13
CA TRP A 197 16.02 -18.39 0.64
C TRP A 197 17.00 -17.66 1.55
N HIS A 198 17.97 -16.99 0.93
CA HIS A 198 19.11 -16.34 1.57
C HIS A 198 18.79 -14.99 2.20
N GLY A 199 17.57 -14.49 2.01
CA GLY A 199 17.19 -13.15 2.44
C GLY A 199 16.71 -13.05 3.88
N HIS A 200 16.60 -11.80 4.34
CA HIS A 200 16.19 -11.50 5.72
C HIS A 200 14.72 -11.88 5.92
N PRO A 201 14.38 -12.72 6.92
CA PRO A 201 13.04 -13.26 7.06
C PRO A 201 11.95 -12.19 7.25
N LEU A 202 12.29 -11.07 7.91
CA LEU A 202 11.35 -9.95 8.08
C LEU A 202 10.92 -9.29 6.78
N ALA A 203 11.70 -9.39 5.70
CA ALA A 203 11.27 -8.94 4.38
C ALA A 203 10.08 -9.79 3.84
N ALA A 204 10.17 -11.11 4.01
CA ALA A 204 9.08 -12.02 3.64
C ALA A 204 7.86 -11.85 4.58
N ILE A 205 8.08 -11.68 5.88
CA ILE A 205 7.00 -11.46 6.85
C ILE A 205 6.28 -10.14 6.60
N ARG A 206 6.98 -9.05 6.24
CA ARG A 206 6.36 -7.79 5.79
C ARG A 206 5.38 -8.01 4.65
N ARG A 207 5.75 -8.83 3.66
CA ARG A 207 4.88 -9.19 2.55
C ARG A 207 3.71 -10.04 3.02
N GLY A 208 3.94 -11.02 3.91
CA GLY A 208 2.90 -11.82 4.54
C GLY A 208 1.85 -11.00 5.26
N ILE A 209 2.29 -10.07 6.12
CA ILE A 209 1.39 -9.18 6.86
C ILE A 209 0.58 -8.29 5.90
N ALA A 210 1.14 -7.87 4.75
CA ALA A 210 0.42 -7.10 3.75
C ALA A 210 -0.80 -7.86 3.19
N ILE A 211 -0.70 -9.18 3.06
CA ILE A 211 -1.78 -10.03 2.53
C ILE A 211 -3.00 -9.99 3.43
N LEU A 212 -2.85 -9.75 4.73
CA LEU A 212 -3.99 -9.65 5.65
C LEU A 212 -4.99 -8.55 5.26
N GLY A 213 -4.55 -7.54 4.48
CA GLY A 213 -5.42 -6.51 3.90
C GLY A 213 -6.00 -6.86 2.53
N SER A 214 -5.57 -7.95 1.90
CA SER A 214 -6.07 -8.42 0.61
C SER A 214 -7.23 -9.40 0.79
N ALA A 215 -8.23 -9.31 -0.08
CA ALA A 215 -9.31 -10.29 -0.13
C ALA A 215 -8.80 -11.71 -0.43
N ARG A 216 -7.60 -11.91 -1.00
CA ARG A 216 -7.03 -13.25 -1.27
C ARG A 216 -6.36 -13.90 -0.08
N CYS A 217 -6.40 -13.30 1.11
CA CYS A 217 -5.85 -13.91 2.31
C CYS A 217 -6.46 -15.29 2.61
N TYR A 218 -7.68 -15.56 2.17
CA TYR A 218 -8.35 -16.87 2.33
C TYR A 218 -7.64 -18.03 1.63
N ALA A 219 -6.72 -17.76 0.70
CA ALA A 219 -5.90 -18.80 0.07
C ALA A 219 -4.82 -19.36 1.01
N LEU A 220 -4.55 -18.67 2.13
CA LEU A 220 -3.71 -19.18 3.21
C LEU A 220 -4.57 -20.02 4.17
N ASP A 221 -3.97 -21.01 4.81
CA ASP A 221 -4.64 -21.74 5.88
C ASP A 221 -4.88 -20.85 7.11
N ARG A 222 -5.85 -21.23 7.94
CA ARG A 222 -6.28 -20.43 9.08
C ARG A 222 -5.14 -20.19 10.08
N THR A 223 -4.31 -21.20 10.31
CA THR A 223 -3.15 -21.10 11.22
C THR A 223 -2.18 -20.04 10.74
N THR A 224 -1.81 -20.06 9.45
CA THR A 224 -0.93 -19.04 8.86
C THR A 224 -1.51 -17.63 9.01
N ILE A 225 -2.83 -17.44 8.80
CA ILE A 225 -3.49 -16.14 8.96
C ILE A 225 -3.41 -15.66 10.42
N ASP A 226 -3.70 -16.54 11.38
CA ASP A 226 -3.68 -16.21 12.81
C ASP A 226 -2.25 -15.92 13.31
N GLU A 227 -1.24 -16.65 12.82
CA GLU A 227 0.18 -16.41 13.13
C GLU A 227 0.68 -15.08 12.55
N LEU A 228 0.33 -14.75 11.30
CA LEU A 228 0.65 -13.44 10.71
C LEU A 228 -0.04 -12.29 11.46
N THR A 229 -1.30 -12.50 11.88
CA THR A 229 -2.05 -11.53 12.68
C THR A 229 -1.38 -11.31 14.03
N THR A 230 -0.94 -12.39 14.68
CA THR A 230 -0.19 -12.35 15.93
C THR A 230 1.12 -11.59 15.78
N LEU A 231 1.91 -11.88 14.73
CA LEU A 231 3.15 -11.16 14.44
C LEU A 231 2.91 -9.68 14.20
N ARG A 232 1.87 -9.31 13.42
CA ARG A 232 1.51 -7.91 13.18
C ARG A 232 1.25 -7.18 14.50
N ARG A 233 0.49 -7.80 15.40
CA ARG A 233 0.20 -7.24 16.73
C ARG A 233 1.47 -7.09 17.56
N LEU A 234 2.25 -8.17 17.72
CA LEU A 234 3.49 -8.12 18.49
C LEU A 234 4.48 -7.05 17.98
N TYR A 235 4.53 -6.83 16.66
CA TYR A 235 5.43 -5.84 16.07
C TYR A 235 5.01 -4.39 16.24
N PHE A 236 3.70 -4.11 16.31
CA PHE A 236 3.15 -2.75 16.23
C PHE A 236 2.26 -2.34 17.41
N ASP A 237 1.89 -3.26 18.31
CA ASP A 237 1.20 -2.96 19.57
C ASP A 237 2.21 -2.40 20.62
N ASP A 238 3.09 -1.47 20.18
CA ASP A 238 4.02 -0.73 21.04
C ASP A 238 3.57 0.73 21.06
N GLU A 239 3.11 1.20 22.23
CA GLU A 239 2.54 2.55 22.39
C GLU A 239 3.52 3.66 21.96
N ASN A 240 4.82 3.38 22.00
CA ASN A 240 5.85 4.33 21.58
C ASN A 240 5.91 4.56 20.07
N LEU A 241 5.27 3.69 19.27
CA LEU A 241 5.21 3.81 17.81
C LEU A 241 4.04 4.69 17.34
N VAL A 242 3.07 4.97 18.21
CA VAL A 242 1.90 5.78 17.85
C VAL A 242 2.20 7.26 18.07
N ASP A 243 1.79 8.11 17.12
CA ASP A 243 1.89 9.55 17.29
C ASP A 243 1.08 9.99 18.54
N LYS A 244 1.77 10.60 19.51
CA LYS A 244 1.20 11.04 20.77
C LYS A 244 -0.03 11.95 20.58
N LYS A 245 -0.06 12.78 19.53
CA LYS A 245 -1.22 13.62 19.20
C LYS A 245 -2.41 12.80 18.72
N LEU A 246 -2.17 11.74 17.94
CA LEU A 246 -3.24 10.84 17.49
C LEU A 246 -3.77 10.00 18.65
N VAL A 247 -2.89 9.53 19.56
CA VAL A 247 -3.33 8.86 20.79
C VAL A 247 -4.26 9.78 21.59
N GLN A 248 -3.88 11.04 21.76
CA GLN A 248 -4.70 12.04 22.44
C GLN A 248 -6.02 12.33 21.74
N LEU A 249 -6.12 12.20 20.41
CA LEU A 249 -7.36 12.47 19.68
C LEU A 249 -8.37 11.33 19.79
N TYR A 250 -7.90 10.09 19.66
CA TYR A 250 -8.77 8.91 19.55
C TYR A 250 -9.00 8.18 20.88
N HIS A 251 -8.15 8.41 21.88
CA HIS A 251 -8.30 7.81 23.22
C HIS A 251 -8.73 8.84 24.27
N LEU A 252 -9.39 9.94 23.88
CA LEU A 252 -10.08 10.77 24.86
C LEU A 252 -11.15 9.93 25.56
N PRO A 253 -11.20 9.92 26.90
CA PRO A 253 -12.35 9.37 27.59
C PRO A 253 -13.61 10.10 27.08
N PRO A 254 -14.74 9.40 26.89
CA PRO A 254 -15.97 10.05 26.46
C PRO A 254 -16.24 11.20 27.42
N THR A 255 -16.12 12.44 26.94
CA THR A 255 -16.56 13.57 27.74
C THR A 255 -18.05 13.36 27.92
N ASP A 256 -18.49 13.16 29.17
CA ASP A 256 -19.87 13.23 29.64
C ASP A 256 -20.42 14.64 29.33
N ARG A 257 -20.57 14.96 28.05
CA ARG A 257 -21.45 16.02 27.59
C ARG A 257 -22.86 15.45 27.70
N LYS A 258 -23.30 15.27 28.95
CA LYS A 258 -24.73 15.35 29.26
C LYS A 258 -25.17 16.67 28.65
N ARG A 259 -25.79 16.60 27.47
CA ARG A 259 -26.59 17.72 26.96
C ARG A 259 -27.52 18.03 28.11
N LYS A 260 -27.29 19.15 28.80
CA LYS A 260 -28.34 19.79 29.57
C LYS A 260 -29.41 20.04 28.52
N ARG A 261 -30.44 19.22 28.57
CA ARG A 261 -31.73 19.55 27.99
C ARG A 261 -32.15 20.75 28.81
N ASP A 262 -31.91 21.94 28.27
CA ASP A 262 -32.55 23.14 28.79
C ASP A 262 -34.04 22.89 28.54
N ASP A 263 -34.74 22.50 29.59
CA ASP A 263 -36.19 22.54 29.63
C ASP A 263 -36.55 24.02 29.65
N ASP A 264 -36.58 24.63 28.46
CA ASP A 264 -37.17 25.95 28.25
C ASP A 264 -38.67 25.82 28.47
N GLU A 265 -39.06 26.05 29.72
CA GLU A 265 -40.42 26.33 30.12
C GLU A 265 -40.85 27.65 29.45
N PHE A 266 -41.65 27.53 28.41
CA PHE A 266 -42.19 28.63 27.64
C PHE A 266 -43.17 29.42 28.54
N ASP A 267 -42.72 30.53 29.14
CA ASP A 267 -43.59 31.50 29.83
C ASP A 267 -43.81 32.73 28.94
N PRO A 268 -44.98 32.85 28.26
CA PRO A 268 -45.26 33.96 27.37
C PRO A 268 -46.05 35.02 28.12
N ASN A 269 -45.46 35.73 29.09
CA ASN A 269 -46.07 36.98 29.56
C ASN A 269 -45.12 37.90 30.34
N ASN A 270 -44.34 38.71 29.63
CA ASN A 270 -44.10 40.07 30.11
C ASN A 270 -43.63 41.02 29.00
N GLN A 271 -44.60 41.65 28.35
CA GLN A 271 -44.38 42.90 27.63
C GLN A 271 -44.66 44.10 28.56
N LYS A 272 -43.79 45.11 28.44
CA LYS A 272 -43.90 46.53 28.89
C LYS A 272 -43.13 46.89 30.15
N LYS A 273 -42.02 47.61 29.95
CA LYS A 273 -42.07 49.09 29.94
C LYS A 273 -40.76 49.69 29.41
N LEU A 274 -40.97 50.72 28.61
CA LEU A 274 -39.99 51.57 27.93
C LEU A 274 -39.48 52.69 28.86
N ALA A 275 -38.32 53.21 28.45
CA ALA A 275 -37.76 54.56 28.66
C ALA A 275 -36.80 54.75 29.84
N THR A 276 -35.54 55.06 29.53
CA THR A 276 -35.08 56.47 29.52
C THR A 276 -33.79 56.64 28.71
N ASP A 277 -33.73 57.79 28.02
CA ASP A 277 -32.70 58.29 27.11
C ASP A 277 -31.44 58.88 27.81
N ILE A 278 -30.45 59.22 26.96
CA ILE A 278 -29.52 60.37 27.00
C ILE A 278 -28.00 60.07 27.19
N ASP A 279 -27.33 60.06 26.02
CA ASP A 279 -26.17 60.83 25.53
C ASP A 279 -24.68 60.64 25.94
N ASN A 280 -23.90 60.47 24.85
CA ASN A 280 -22.69 61.19 24.37
C ASN A 280 -21.34 61.14 25.11
N HIS A 281 -20.32 60.58 24.43
CA HIS A 281 -19.21 61.29 23.72
C HIS A 281 -18.23 60.26 23.11
N GLY A 282 -17.97 60.27 21.79
CA GLY A 282 -16.79 60.88 21.14
C GLY A 282 -15.55 59.98 21.21
N THR A 283 -15.02 59.41 20.12
CA THR A 283 -14.07 60.09 19.21
C THR A 283 -13.78 59.21 17.98
N ALA A 284 -13.61 59.88 16.83
CA ALA A 284 -13.38 59.35 15.49
C ALA A 284 -11.95 58.87 15.20
N GLN A 285 -11.80 57.99 14.19
CA GLN A 285 -10.87 58.06 13.05
C GLN A 285 -11.20 56.85 12.13
N ASP A 286 -11.89 57.05 11.00
CA ASP A 286 -11.36 57.40 9.66
C ASP A 286 -10.14 56.57 9.24
N VAL A 287 -10.29 55.69 8.23
CA VAL A 287 -9.74 55.84 6.87
C VAL A 287 -10.38 54.78 5.93
N GLN A 288 -11.24 55.29 5.03
CA GLN A 288 -11.35 55.06 3.57
C GLN A 288 -11.00 53.68 2.95
N ASN A 289 -11.95 53.09 2.21
CA ASN A 289 -12.01 53.30 0.75
C ASN A 289 -13.31 52.74 0.13
N ASP A 290 -14.08 53.66 -0.44
CA ASP A 290 -15.19 53.49 -1.38
C ASP A 290 -14.64 53.21 -2.80
N GLN A 291 -15.15 52.19 -3.53
CA GLN A 291 -16.25 52.28 -4.53
C GLN A 291 -15.83 53.06 -5.81
N ASN A 292 -16.18 52.68 -7.05
CA ASN A 292 -16.97 51.59 -7.61
C ASN A 292 -16.86 51.66 -9.15
N ASP A 293 -17.58 50.73 -9.80
CA ASP A 293 -18.24 50.84 -11.11
C ASP A 293 -17.45 50.43 -12.37
N GLN A 294 -18.02 49.69 -13.33
CA GLN A 294 -19.23 48.84 -13.46
C GLN A 294 -19.12 48.32 -14.91
N ASN A 295 -19.42 47.04 -15.16
CA ASN A 295 -20.43 46.71 -16.15
C ASN A 295 -20.85 45.24 -16.07
N ALA A 296 -22.15 45.09 -15.91
CA ALA A 296 -22.91 43.86 -15.85
C ALA A 296 -23.12 43.26 -17.24
N GLN A 297 -23.32 41.93 -17.27
CA GLN A 297 -24.48 41.35 -17.92
C GLN A 297 -24.79 40.00 -17.27
N ASP A 298 -25.88 39.99 -16.51
CA ASP A 298 -26.62 38.84 -16.00
C ASP A 298 -27.26 38.05 -17.16
N VAL A 299 -27.39 36.74 -17.01
CA VAL A 299 -28.69 36.03 -17.14
C VAL A 299 -28.64 34.75 -16.28
N GLU A 300 -29.52 34.71 -15.28
CA GLU A 300 -29.93 33.54 -14.51
C GLU A 300 -30.61 32.48 -15.39
N ASN A 301 -30.40 31.18 -15.13
CA ASN A 301 -31.47 30.32 -14.61
C ASN A 301 -31.00 28.91 -14.28
N ALA A 302 -31.39 28.48 -13.08
CA ALA A 302 -31.42 27.10 -12.64
C ALA A 302 -32.72 26.45 -13.14
N GLN A 303 -32.65 25.25 -13.70
CA GLN A 303 -33.70 24.22 -13.64
C GLN A 303 -33.17 22.86 -14.12
N ASP A 304 -33.29 21.91 -13.20
CA ASP A 304 -33.57 20.48 -13.33
C ASP A 304 -33.51 19.75 -14.69
N ALA A 305 -32.84 18.60 -14.59
CA ALA A 305 -33.25 17.27 -15.06
C ALA A 305 -32.64 16.66 -16.34
N HIS A 306 -32.34 15.37 -16.16
CA HIS A 306 -32.17 14.28 -17.13
C HIS A 306 -30.76 14.03 -17.71
N HIS A 307 -29.97 13.27 -16.95
CA HIS A 307 -28.98 12.37 -17.53
C HIS A 307 -29.70 11.24 -18.27
N VAL A 308 -29.71 11.31 -19.60
CA VAL A 308 -30.08 10.21 -20.50
C VAL A 308 -28.86 9.32 -20.67
N CYS A 309 -28.92 8.08 -20.22
CA CYS A 309 -27.96 7.04 -20.57
C CYS A 309 -28.72 5.95 -21.34
N PHE A 310 -28.34 5.74 -22.60
CA PHE A 310 -28.91 4.72 -23.49
C PHE A 310 -28.53 3.31 -23.00
N PRO A 311 -29.47 2.35 -22.92
CA PRO A 311 -29.12 0.94 -22.82
C PRO A 311 -28.83 0.37 -24.20
N ALA A 312 -27.73 -0.37 -24.30
CA ALA A 312 -27.41 -1.20 -25.45
C ALA A 312 -28.41 -2.38 -25.55
N GLU A 313 -29.03 -2.52 -26.71
CA GLU A 313 -29.80 -3.71 -27.08
C GLU A 313 -28.86 -4.92 -27.21
N VAL A 314 -29.12 -5.98 -26.44
CA VAL A 314 -28.73 -7.35 -26.83
C VAL A 314 -29.97 -8.22 -26.73
N SER A 315 -30.52 -8.53 -27.90
CA SER A 315 -31.55 -9.54 -28.08
C SER A 315 -30.90 -10.94 -28.07
N GLY A 316 -31.49 -11.86 -27.31
CA GLY A 316 -31.77 -13.21 -27.82
C GLY A 316 -31.08 -14.41 -27.16
N LEU A 317 -31.88 -15.09 -26.31
CA LEU A 317 -32.00 -16.56 -26.08
C LEU A 317 -30.81 -17.25 -25.37
N ASP A 318 -30.97 -18.05 -24.31
CA ASP A 318 -32.00 -19.06 -24.08
C ASP A 318 -32.16 -19.41 -22.57
N ALA A 319 -33.28 -20.05 -22.26
CA ALA A 319 -33.91 -20.18 -20.96
C ALA A 319 -33.26 -21.19 -19.97
N GLY A 320 -33.23 -20.80 -18.69
CA GLY A 320 -32.99 -21.68 -17.55
C GLY A 320 -33.31 -20.96 -16.24
N ALA A 321 -34.54 -21.13 -15.75
CA ALA A 321 -35.10 -20.42 -14.60
C ALA A 321 -34.30 -20.64 -13.31
N HIS A 322 -33.63 -19.60 -12.83
CA HIS A 322 -33.37 -19.36 -11.41
C HIS A 322 -33.69 -17.89 -11.10
N SER A 323 -34.42 -17.68 -10.02
CA SER A 323 -34.94 -16.40 -9.57
C SER A 323 -33.82 -15.45 -9.15
N ASP A 324 -33.33 -14.63 -10.08
CA ASP A 324 -32.49 -13.48 -9.77
C ASP A 324 -33.39 -12.35 -9.24
N ILE A 325 -33.47 -12.24 -7.91
CA ILE A 325 -33.84 -11.00 -7.26
C ILE A 325 -32.65 -10.05 -7.41
N TYR A 326 -32.54 -9.43 -8.58
CA TYR A 326 -31.63 -8.32 -8.82
C TYR A 326 -32.19 -7.11 -8.06
N VAL A 327 -31.83 -6.97 -6.78
CA VAL A 327 -32.11 -5.74 -6.03
C VAL A 327 -31.22 -4.65 -6.62
N SER A 328 -31.86 -3.70 -7.32
CA SER A 328 -31.24 -2.45 -7.75
C SER A 328 -30.40 -1.86 -6.62
N THR A 329 -29.09 -1.72 -6.83
CA THR A 329 -28.15 -1.08 -5.89
C THR A 329 -28.21 0.45 -6.01
N GLU A 330 -29.43 0.97 -6.03
CA GLU A 330 -29.68 2.39 -5.93
C GLU A 330 -29.67 2.78 -4.45
N TRP A 331 -28.82 3.75 -4.08
CA TRP A 331 -28.78 4.29 -2.73
C TRP A 331 -30.08 5.04 -2.46
N VAL A 332 -31.06 4.33 -1.90
CA VAL A 332 -32.44 4.80 -1.72
C VAL A 332 -32.57 5.82 -0.58
N PHE A 333 -31.65 5.83 0.38
CA PHE A 333 -31.72 6.71 1.53
C PHE A 333 -30.80 7.91 1.34
N GLY A 334 -31.42 9.06 1.05
CA GLY A 334 -30.75 10.35 1.04
C GLY A 334 -30.41 10.86 2.45
N PRO A 335 -29.69 11.99 2.57
CA PRO A 335 -29.19 12.52 3.85
C PRO A 335 -30.28 12.94 4.85
N SER A 336 -31.54 13.00 4.42
CA SER A 336 -32.71 13.30 5.26
C SER A 336 -33.46 12.06 5.76
N ALA A 337 -33.02 10.85 5.40
CA ALA A 337 -33.67 9.62 5.83
C ALA A 337 -33.44 9.35 7.32
N THR A 338 -34.49 8.91 8.00
CA THR A 338 -34.48 8.52 9.40
C THR A 338 -34.37 7.01 9.56
N GLY A 339 -34.05 6.55 10.77
CA GLY A 339 -34.00 5.11 11.08
C GLY A 339 -35.35 4.41 10.87
N ASN A 340 -36.46 5.11 11.02
CA ASN A 340 -37.80 4.55 10.80
C ASN A 340 -38.06 4.27 9.31
N ASP A 341 -37.55 5.12 8.41
CA ASP A 341 -37.69 4.94 6.96
C ASP A 341 -37.00 3.65 6.48
N ALA A 342 -35.88 3.29 7.12
CA ALA A 342 -35.19 2.02 6.85
C ALA A 342 -35.98 0.82 7.38
N ILE A 343 -36.55 0.93 8.59
CA ILE A 343 -37.35 -0.13 9.20
C ILE A 343 -38.60 -0.40 8.36
N ASP A 344 -39.35 0.61 7.98
CA ASP A 344 -40.59 0.46 7.22
C ASP A 344 -40.35 -0.21 5.86
N ARG A 345 -39.19 0.05 5.24
CA ARG A 345 -38.85 -0.53 3.93
C ARG A 345 -38.38 -1.98 4.02
N PHE A 346 -37.58 -2.33 5.02
CA PHE A 346 -36.94 -3.66 5.08
C PHE A 346 -37.62 -4.63 6.06
N ALA A 347 -38.39 -4.15 7.03
CA ALA A 347 -39.12 -5.02 7.96
C ALA A 347 -40.07 -6.02 7.27
N PRO A 348 -40.80 -5.67 6.19
CA PRO A 348 -41.64 -6.63 5.48
C PRO A 348 -40.86 -7.76 4.80
N LEU A 349 -39.61 -7.50 4.38
CA LEU A 349 -38.75 -8.51 3.74
C LEU A 349 -38.27 -9.56 4.75
N LEU A 350 -38.12 -9.18 6.02
CA LEU A 350 -37.76 -10.08 7.11
C LEU A 350 -38.95 -10.92 7.60
N GLN A 351 -40.19 -10.45 7.38
CA GLN A 351 -41.41 -11.21 7.70
C GLN A 351 -41.80 -12.22 6.61
N SER A 352 -41.29 -12.05 5.39
CA SER A 352 -41.55 -12.94 4.25
C SER A 352 -40.67 -14.19 4.21
N THR A 353 -39.65 -14.29 5.08
CA THR A 353 -38.78 -15.47 5.12
C THR A 353 -39.30 -16.40 6.21
N ASP A 354 -39.95 -17.48 5.78
CA ASP A 354 -40.53 -18.50 6.67
C ASP A 354 -39.40 -19.23 7.43
N VAL A 355 -39.04 -18.70 8.61
CA VAL A 355 -37.92 -19.15 9.46
C VAL A 355 -38.10 -20.62 9.89
N ILE A 356 -39.29 -21.20 9.74
CA ILE A 356 -39.59 -22.60 10.10
C ILE A 356 -38.92 -23.62 9.15
N LYS A 357 -38.50 -23.25 7.93
CA LYS A 357 -37.84 -24.20 6.99
C LYS A 357 -36.32 -24.32 7.14
N LEU A 358 -35.68 -23.54 8.02
CA LEU A 358 -34.22 -23.58 8.21
C LEU A 358 -33.76 -24.42 9.42
N LEU A 359 -34.70 -25.02 10.17
CA LEU A 359 -34.40 -25.79 11.39
C LEU A 359 -35.06 -27.18 11.45
N SER A 360 -35.45 -27.76 10.31
CA SER A 360 -35.95 -29.14 10.20
C SER A 360 -35.01 -30.03 9.40
#